data_AF-A0AB34HCE0-F1
#
_entry.id   AF-A0AB34HCE0-F1
#
_cell.length_a   1.000
_cell.length_b   1.000
_cell.length_c   1.000
_cell.angle_alpha   90.00
_cell.angle_beta   90.00
_cell.angle_gamma   90.00
#
_symmetry.space_group_name_H-M   'P 1'
#
loop_
_entity.id
_entity.type
_entity.pdbx_description
1 polymer ?
#
loop_
_entity_poly.entity_id
_entity_poly.type
_entity_poly.pdbx_seq_one_letter_code
_entity_poly.pdbx_strand_id
1 'polypeptide(L)'
;MTLWNFGVGKRSIEDRVQEEAHCLVEELRKTSGSPCDPTFILGCAPCNVICSIIFQNHFDYTDQNFVNLLENFNENLRIYELPMDPGEVRILSS
;
A
#
# COMPACT_ATOMS: atom_id res chain seq x y z
N MET A 1 22.76 -13.14 20.94
CA MET A 1 22.34 -12.71 19.59
C MET A 1 22.30 -13.98 18.74
N THR A 2 21.10 -14.52 18.48
CA THR A 2 20.90 -15.86 17.89
C THR A 2 20.66 -15.79 16.39
N LEU A 3 21.33 -16.69 15.65
CA LEU A 3 21.31 -16.94 14.21
C LEU A 3 19.92 -17.24 13.58
N TRP A 4 18.84 -17.13 14.36
CA TRP A 4 17.47 -17.43 13.94
C TRP A 4 16.81 -16.30 13.13
N ASN A 5 17.35 -15.08 13.19
CA ASN A 5 16.83 -13.95 12.40
C ASN A 5 17.39 -13.90 10.96
N PHE A 6 18.40 -14.72 10.65
CA PHE A 6 18.83 -14.90 9.27
C PHE A 6 17.96 -15.98 8.64
N GLY A 7 16.76 -15.59 8.20
CA GLY A 7 16.02 -16.29 7.17
C GLY A 7 16.83 -16.30 5.88
N VAL A 8 17.87 -17.13 5.82
CA VAL A 8 18.69 -17.38 4.63
C VAL A 8 17.76 -17.95 3.56
N GLY A 9 17.11 -17.06 2.79
CA GLY A 9 16.17 -17.38 1.72
C GLY A 9 14.87 -16.57 1.68
N LYS A 10 14.46 -15.86 2.74
CA LYS A 10 13.23 -15.02 2.73
C LYS A 10 13.58 -13.58 3.11
N ARG A 11 13.38 -12.62 2.19
CA ARG A 11 13.48 -11.17 2.50
C ARG A 11 12.65 -10.85 3.73
N SER A 12 13.24 -10.15 4.69
CA SER A 12 12.53 -9.68 5.87
C SER A 12 11.49 -8.62 5.50
N ILE A 13 10.54 -8.36 6.40
CA ILE A 13 9.60 -7.25 6.22
C ILE A 13 10.35 -5.92 6.23
N GLU A 14 11.39 -5.79 7.07
CA GLU A 14 12.24 -4.61 7.12
C GLU A 14 12.90 -4.33 5.76
N ASP A 15 13.47 -5.35 5.11
CA ASP A 15 14.09 -5.20 3.78
C ASP A 15 13.09 -4.66 2.75
N ARG A 16 11.84 -5.16 2.79
CA ARG A 16 10.78 -4.73 1.87
C ARG A 16 10.34 -3.30 2.13
N VAL A 17 10.23 -2.91 3.40
CA VAL A 17 9.90 -1.54 3.80
C VAL A 17 11.01 -0.58 3.41
N GLN A 18 12.28 -0.98 3.57
CA GLN A 18 13.43 -0.17 3.16
C GLN A 18 13.49 -0.01 1.64
N GLU A 19 13.29 -1.08 0.88
CA GLU A 19 13.20 -1.05 -0.58
C GLU A 19 12.09 -0.10 -1.05
N GLU A 20 10.90 -0.22 -0.47
CA GLU A 20 9.78 0.66 -0.82
C GLU A 20 10.05 2.13 -0.46
N ALA A 21 10.69 2.39 0.69
CA ALA A 21 11.08 3.74 1.08
C ALA A 21 12.03 4.39 0.06
N HIS A 22 12.94 3.59 -0.53
CA HIS A 22 13.80 4.08 -1.61
C HIS A 22 13.00 4.42 -2.86
N CYS A 23 12.10 3.54 -3.31
CA CYS A 23 11.23 3.79 -4.47
C CYS A 23 10.35 5.04 -4.25
N LEU A 24 9.75 5.19 -3.08
CA LEU A 24 8.93 6.34 -2.72
C LEU A 24 9.72 7.66 -2.82
N VAL A 25 10.96 7.69 -2.33
CA VAL A 25 11.82 8.87 -2.42
C VAL A 25 12.17 9.18 -3.88
N GLU A 26 12.41 8.18 -4.71
CA GLU A 26 12.66 8.37 -6.14
C GLU A 26 11.44 8.97 -6.86
N GLU A 27 10.23 8.48 -6.59
CA GLU A 27 8.99 9.04 -7.15
C GLU A 27 8.75 10.47 -6.69
N LEU A 28 8.96 10.77 -5.41
CA LEU A 28 8.86 12.13 -4.90
C LEU A 28 9.91 13.07 -5.50
N ARG A 29 11.09 12.56 -5.91
CA ARG A 29 12.09 13.39 -6.60
C ARG A 29 11.68 13.73 -8.03
N LYS A 30 10.89 12.88 -8.70
CA LYS A 30 10.40 13.14 -10.07
C LYS A 30 9.50 14.37 -10.15
N THR A 31 8.80 14.73 -9.07
CA THR A 31 7.97 15.95 -9.02
C THR A 31 8.80 17.23 -9.07
N SER A 32 10.14 17.16 -8.95
CA SER A 32 11.08 18.28 -9.09
C SER A 32 10.73 19.48 -8.18
N GLY A 33 10.11 19.22 -7.03
CA GLY A 33 9.66 20.25 -6.09
C GLY A 33 8.45 21.05 -6.55
N SER A 34 7.79 20.65 -7.64
CA SER A 34 6.51 21.22 -8.04
C SER A 34 5.41 20.77 -7.08
N PRO A 35 4.40 21.62 -6.80
CA PRO A 35 3.24 21.21 -6.02
C PRO A 35 2.56 20.01 -6.68
N CYS A 36 2.48 18.90 -5.96
CA CYS A 36 1.80 17.68 -6.38
C CYS A 36 0.83 17.24 -5.28
N ASP A 37 -0.24 16.54 -5.65
CA ASP A 37 -1.04 15.81 -4.68
C ASP A 37 -0.29 14.54 -4.26
N PRO A 38 0.20 14.43 -3.01
CA PRO A 38 0.99 13.29 -2.58
C PRO A 38 0.11 12.09 -2.22
N THR A 39 -1.22 12.24 -2.16
CA THR A 39 -2.16 11.21 -1.66
C THR A 39 -1.97 9.88 -2.37
N PHE A 40 -1.87 9.92 -3.70
CA PHE A 40 -1.64 8.72 -4.52
C PHE A 40 -0.26 8.10 -4.25
N ILE A 41 0.80 8.89 -4.34
CA ILE A 41 2.19 8.44 -4.17
C ILE A 41 2.43 7.83 -2.78
N LEU A 42 1.87 8.47 -1.74
CA LEU A 42 1.94 7.96 -0.36
C LEU A 42 1.08 6.73 -0.13
N GLY A 43 -0.01 6.55 -0.89
CA GLY A 43 -0.85 5.35 -0.87
C GLY A 43 -0.18 4.15 -1.54
N CYS A 44 0.62 4.37 -2.59
CA CYS A 44 1.35 3.33 -3.30
C CYS A 44 2.31 2.55 -2.37
N ALA A 45 3.12 3.25 -1.57
CA ALA A 45 4.14 2.62 -0.73
C ALA A 45 3.59 1.51 0.22
N PRO A 46 2.63 1.77 1.12
CA PRO A 46 2.09 0.71 1.98
C PRO A 46 1.39 -0.41 1.18
N CYS A 47 0.70 -0.08 0.10
CA CYS A 47 0.08 -1.07 -0.77
C CYS A 47 1.11 -2.01 -1.40
N ASN A 48 2.23 -1.46 -1.88
CA ASN A 48 3.26 -2.22 -2.57
C ASN A 48 4.09 -3.07 -1.58
N VAL A 49 4.31 -2.61 -0.34
CA VAL A 49 4.84 -3.47 0.74
C VAL A 49 3.94 -4.69 0.96
N ILE A 50 2.63 -4.50 1.08
CA ILE A 50 1.65 -5.58 1.24
C ILE A 50 1.67 -6.52 0.04
N CYS A 51 1.64 -5.98 -1.19
CA CYS A 51 1.73 -6.74 -2.43
C CYS A 51 3.02 -7.57 -2.49
N SER A 52 4.15 -7.01 -2.06
CA SER A 52 5.40 -7.75 -2.02
C SER A 52 5.31 -8.93 -1.06
N ILE A 53 4.65 -8.79 0.09
CA ILE A 53 4.49 -9.87 1.08
C ILE A 53 3.58 -10.98 0.53
N ILE A 54 2.45 -10.62 -0.08
CA ILE A 54 1.44 -11.57 -0.55
C ILE A 54 1.87 -12.24 -1.86
N PHE A 55 2.26 -11.43 -2.85
CA PHE A 55 2.53 -11.89 -4.22
C PHE A 55 4.01 -12.17 -4.48
N GLN A 56 4.90 -11.83 -3.53
CA GLN A 56 6.35 -11.89 -3.75
C GLN A 56 6.80 -11.07 -4.98
N ASN A 57 6.02 -10.03 -5.32
CA ASN A 57 6.23 -9.18 -6.48
C ASN A 57 6.19 -7.70 -6.08
N HIS A 58 7.01 -6.88 -6.73
CA HIS A 58 7.02 -5.43 -6.59
C HIS A 58 6.44 -4.80 -7.85
N PHE A 59 5.46 -3.92 -7.71
CA PHE A 59 4.82 -3.23 -8.82
C PHE A 59 5.44 -1.85 -9.04
N ASP A 60 5.49 -1.41 -10.30
CA ASP A 60 5.81 -0.02 -10.63
C ASP A 60 4.60 0.87 -10.29
N TYR A 61 4.82 2.11 -9.88
CA TYR A 61 3.75 3.03 -9.52
C TYR A 61 2.88 3.43 -10.74
N THR A 62 3.38 3.17 -11.94
CA THR A 62 2.68 3.36 -13.22
C THR A 62 2.06 2.06 -13.77
N ASP A 63 2.23 0.92 -13.08
CA ASP A 63 1.60 -0.33 -13.49
C ASP A 63 0.08 -0.23 -13.38
N GLN A 64 -0.62 -0.42 -14.50
CA GLN A 64 -2.08 -0.23 -14.54
C GLN A 64 -2.83 -1.19 -13.62
N ASN A 65 -2.35 -2.41 -13.39
CA ASN A 65 -3.02 -3.34 -12.49
C ASN A 65 -2.88 -2.88 -11.04
N PHE A 66 -1.71 -2.36 -10.68
CA PHE A 66 -1.45 -1.80 -9.36
C PHE A 66 -2.26 -0.53 -9.10
N VAL A 67 -2.31 0.38 -10.08
CA VAL A 67 -3.15 1.60 -10.02
C VAL A 67 -4.61 1.21 -9.80
N ASN A 68 -5.14 0.28 -10.61
CA ASN A 68 -6.53 -0.18 -10.48
C ASN A 68 -6.79 -0.84 -9.11
N LEU A 69 -5.83 -1.60 -8.58
CA LEU A 69 -5.93 -2.19 -7.24
C LEU A 69 -6.05 -1.11 -6.16
N LEU A 70 -5.22 -0.07 -6.24
CA LEU A 70 -5.21 1.04 -5.28
C LEU A 70 -6.49 1.87 -5.37
N GLU A 71 -7.01 2.13 -6.57
CA GLU A 71 -8.29 2.83 -6.77
C GLU A 71 -9.45 2.07 -6.13
N ASN A 72 -9.56 0.76 -6.39
CA ASN A 72 -10.58 -0.09 -5.78
C ASN A 72 -10.44 -0.12 -4.25
N PHE A 73 -9.22 -0.17 -3.73
CA PHE A 73 -8.97 -0.14 -2.30
C PHE A 73 -9.43 1.19 -1.68
N ASN A 74 -9.10 2.31 -2.32
CA ASN A 74 -9.49 3.65 -1.89
C ASN A 74 -11.01 3.86 -1.94
N GLU A 75 -11.68 3.37 -2.98
CA GLU A 75 -13.15 3.41 -3.06
C GLU A 75 -13.80 2.61 -1.94
N ASN A 76 -13.30 1.41 -1.66
CA ASN A 76 -13.77 0.61 -0.53
C ASN A 76 -13.57 1.32 0.80
N LEU A 77 -12.39 1.91 1.04
CA LEU A 77 -12.14 2.69 2.26
C LEU A 77 -13.12 3.86 2.37
N ARG A 78 -13.36 4.58 1.28
CA ARG A 78 -14.33 5.68 1.26
C ARG A 78 -15.74 5.20 1.62
N ILE A 79 -16.17 4.03 1.12
CA ILE A 79 -17.45 3.43 1.48
C ILE A 79 -17.51 3.09 2.97
N TYR A 80 -16.44 2.53 3.54
CA TYR A 80 -16.36 2.23 4.98
C TYR A 80 -16.29 3.48 5.86
N GLU A 81 -15.70 4.57 5.36
CA GLU A 81 -15.62 5.87 6.04
C GLU A 81 -16.91 6.69 5.95
N LEU A 82 -17.83 6.34 5.04
CA LEU A 82 -19.18 6.87 5.11
C LEU A 82 -19.81 6.43 6.45
N PRO A 83 -20.57 7.30 7.13
CA PRO A 83 -21.31 6.89 8.31
C PRO A 83 -22.21 5.73 7.90
N MET A 84 -21.92 4.53 8.44
CA MET A 84 -22.79 3.37 8.35
C MET A 84 -24.22 3.85 8.61
N ASP A 85 -25.10 3.74 7.62
CA ASP A 85 -26.48 4.15 7.80
C ASP A 85 -27.05 3.36 8.99
N PRO A 86 -27.58 4.02 10.05
CA PRO A 86 -28.08 3.32 11.23
C PRO A 86 -29.18 2.29 10.92
N GLY A 87 -29.77 2.34 9.72
CA GLY A 87 -30.76 1.39 9.23
C GLY A 87 -30.23 0.00 8.83
N GLU A 88 -28.97 -0.11 8.38
CA GLU A 88 -28.40 -1.41 7.96
C GLU A 88 -27.89 -2.26 9.13
N VAL A 89 -27.44 -1.62 10.22
CA VAL A 89 -26.99 -2.30 11.45
C VAL A 89 -28.10 -3.16 12.07
N ARG A 90 -29.36 -2.77 11.86
CA ARG A 90 -30.52 -3.44 12.44
C ARG A 90 -30.91 -4.73 11.70
N ILE A 91 -30.57 -4.86 10.41
CA ILE A 91 -30.92 -6.04 9.61
C ILE A 91 -29.94 -7.20 9.84
N LEU A 92 -28.69 -6.91 10.23
CA LEU A 92 -27.70 -7.93 10.57
C LEU A 92 -27.77 -8.42 12.03
N SER A 93 -28.65 -7.82 12.84
CA SER A 93 -28.90 -8.18 14.25
C SER A 93 -30.23 -8.92 14.49
N SER A 94 -30.88 -9.42 13.43
CA SER A 94 -32.12 -10.21 13.51
C SER A 94 -31.96 -11.53 12.77
#